data_AF-A0A314W9Y0-F1
#
_entry.id   AF-A0A314W9Y0-F1
#
_cell.length_a   1.000
_cell.length_b   1.000
_cell.length_c   1.000
_cell.angle_alpha   90.00
_cell.angle_beta   90.00
_cell.angle_gamma   90.00
#
_symmetry.space_group_name_H-M   'P 1'
#
loop_
_entity.id
_entity.type
_entity.pdbx_description
1 polymer ?
#
loop_
_entity_poly.entity_id
_entity_poly.type
_entity_poly.pdbx_seq_one_letter_code
_entity_poly.pdbx_strand_id
1 'polypeptide(L)'
;MEASKNLLILRDNIVEFCNSRGEILAFCGRISKNLRCKSNPAQRLPVQRQPVQNLVSEINPPKFPKTKTFLEDIIRANYELKWNTTYSENEVGTDFIKRYGWFDLIGPNGPFYMRGTRIMIGYWGANLEY
;
A
#
# COMPACT_ATOMS: atom_id res chain seq x y z
N MET A 1 16.96 11.88 -4.29
CA MET A 1 16.54 11.70 -2.89
C MET A 1 16.29 10.23 -2.69
N GLU A 2 16.88 9.64 -1.66
CA GLU A 2 16.77 8.22 -1.35
C GLU A 2 15.41 7.90 -0.73
N ALA A 3 14.88 6.70 -0.96
CA ALA A 3 13.63 6.27 -0.34
C ALA A 3 13.80 6.18 1.18
N SER A 4 12.73 6.42 1.94
CA SER A 4 12.79 6.20 3.38
C SER A 4 13.05 4.73 3.70
N LYS A 5 13.65 4.50 4.87
CA LYS A 5 13.87 3.16 5.40
C LYS A 5 12.56 2.36 5.50
N ASN A 6 11.46 3.00 5.91
CA ASN A 6 10.17 2.34 6.08
C ASN A 6 9.60 1.84 4.74
N LEU A 7 9.63 2.67 3.69
CA LEU A 7 9.17 2.28 2.35
C LEU A 7 10.01 1.15 1.75
N LEU A 8 11.33 1.18 1.97
CA LEU A 8 12.23 0.12 1.51
C LEU A 8 11.93 -1.21 2.20
N ILE A 9 11.77 -1.21 3.54
CA ILE A 9 11.42 -2.41 4.31
C ILE A 9 10.07 -2.98 3.86
N LEU A 10 9.05 -2.14 3.72
CA LEU A 10 7.73 -2.57 3.25
C LEU A 10 7.82 -3.20 1.85
N ARG A 11 8.51 -2.56 0.92
CA ARG A 11 8.75 -3.11 -0.43
C ARG A 11 9.42 -4.48 -0.35
N ASP A 12 10.52 -4.58 0.38
CA ASP A 12 11.33 -5.80 0.39
C ASP A 12 10.58 -6.99 0.96
N ASN A 13 9.85 -6.78 2.06
CA ASN A 13 9.02 -7.81 2.68
C ASN A 13 7.89 -8.26 1.75
N ILE A 14 7.20 -7.32 1.08
CA ILE A 14 6.13 -7.65 0.12
C ILE A 14 6.69 -8.37 -1.12
N VAL A 15 7.81 -7.92 -1.68
CA VAL A 15 8.46 -8.56 -2.82
C VAL A 15 8.93 -9.97 -2.46
N GLU A 16 9.51 -10.15 -1.28
CA GLU A 16 9.91 -11.46 -0.77
C GLU A 16 8.71 -12.39 -0.60
N PHE A 17 7.62 -11.90 0.00
CA PHE A 17 6.37 -12.64 0.11
C PHE A 17 5.86 -13.09 -1.26
N CYS A 18 5.70 -12.17 -2.22
CA CYS A 18 5.24 -12.48 -3.57
C CYS A 18 6.12 -13.52 -4.25
N ASN A 19 7.45 -13.38 -4.14
CA ASN A 19 8.41 -14.30 -4.74
C ASN A 19 8.50 -15.66 -4.03
N SER A 20 7.93 -15.81 -2.83
CA SER A 20 7.89 -17.08 -2.09
C SER A 20 6.63 -17.91 -2.41
N ARG A 21 5.68 -17.34 -3.14
CA ARG A 21 4.38 -17.93 -3.44
C ARG A 21 4.32 -18.41 -4.89
N GLY A 22 4.17 -19.73 -5.08
CA GLY A 22 4.18 -20.35 -6.41
C GLY A 22 3.06 -19.82 -7.30
N GLU A 23 1.89 -19.58 -6.74
CA GLU A 23 0.72 -19.02 -7.42
C GLU A 23 0.94 -17.58 -7.89
N ILE A 24 1.61 -16.75 -7.07
CA ILE A 24 1.93 -15.36 -7.45
C ILE A 24 3.03 -15.35 -8.52
N LEU A 25 4.05 -16.20 -8.37
CA LEU A 25 5.08 -16.36 -9.40
C LEU A 25 4.50 -16.82 -10.73
N ALA A 26 3.54 -17.74 -10.73
CA ALA A 26 2.87 -18.18 -11.94
C ALA A 26 2.04 -17.06 -12.58
N PHE A 27 1.43 -16.18 -11.77
CA PHE A 27 0.62 -15.07 -12.25
C PHE A 27 1.43 -13.93 -12.86
N CYS A 28 2.48 -13.44 -12.18
CA CYS A 28 3.20 -12.23 -12.59
C CYS A 28 4.71 -12.41 -12.76
N GLY A 29 5.22 -13.63 -12.65
CA GLY A 29 6.66 -13.90 -12.65
C GLY A 29 7.38 -13.37 -11.41
N ARG A 30 8.71 -13.45 -11.43
CA ARG A 30 9.55 -12.99 -10.34
C ARG A 30 9.66 -11.46 -10.32
N ILE A 31 9.41 -10.87 -9.16
CA ILE A 31 9.50 -9.42 -8.94
C ILE A 31 10.92 -9.06 -8.47
N SER A 32 11.53 -8.05 -9.09
CA SER A 32 12.88 -7.60 -8.72
C SER A 32 12.90 -7.00 -7.32
N LYS A 33 13.92 -7.31 -6.51
CA LYS A 33 14.18 -6.63 -5.22
C LYS A 33 14.83 -5.25 -5.41
N ASN A 34 15.43 -5.00 -6.57
CA ASN A 34 16.20 -3.77 -6.86
C ASN A 34 15.35 -2.68 -7.53
N LEU A 35 14.05 -2.59 -7.19
CA LEU A 35 13.18 -1.55 -7.73
C LEU A 35 13.61 -0.19 -7.20
N ARG A 36 13.94 0.72 -8.11
CA ARG A 36 14.25 2.10 -7.76
C ARG A 36 12.98 2.80 -7.29
N CYS A 37 13.08 3.49 -6.17
CA CYS A 37 12.05 4.43 -5.77
C CYS A 37 12.06 5.59 -6.76
N LYS A 38 10.88 5.96 -7.26
CA LYS A 38 10.70 7.21 -7.98
C LYS A 38 11.00 8.32 -6.99
N SER A 39 11.93 9.19 -7.34
CA SER A 39 12.01 10.51 -6.73
C SER A 39 10.69 11.20 -7.03
N ASN A 40 9.80 11.25 -6.04
CA ASN A 40 8.41 11.62 -6.23
C ASN A 40 8.31 13.12 -6.61
N PRO A 41 7.73 13.50 -7.77
CA PRO A 41 7.41 14.89 -8.05
C PRO A 41 6.44 15.48 -7.00
N ALA A 42 5.65 14.62 -6.32
CA ALA A 42 4.75 15.00 -5.24
C ALA A 42 5.44 15.26 -3.90
N GLN A 43 6.78 15.28 -3.82
CA GLN A 43 7.46 15.94 -2.69
C GLN A 43 7.34 17.48 -2.74
N ARG A 44 6.68 18.05 -3.76
CA ARG A 44 6.40 19.49 -3.83
C ARG A 44 5.05 19.91 -3.21
N LEU A 45 4.15 18.97 -2.91
CA LEU A 45 2.86 19.24 -2.26
C LEU A 45 2.61 18.19 -1.18
N PRO A 46 2.12 18.56 0.01
CA PRO A 46 1.89 17.59 1.08
C PRO A 46 0.96 16.48 0.58
N VAL A 47 1.36 15.22 0.77
CA VAL A 47 0.47 14.06 0.54
C VAL A 47 -0.79 14.33 1.35
N GLN A 48 -1.90 14.56 0.66
CA GLN A 48 -3.17 14.88 1.32
C GLN A 48 -3.56 13.67 2.17
N ARG A 49 -3.61 13.88 3.49
CA ARG A 49 -3.99 12.82 4.42
C ARG A 49 -5.41 12.37 4.12
N GLN A 50 -5.58 11.06 4.02
CA GLN A 50 -6.87 10.41 3.82
C GLN A 50 -7.39 9.88 5.17
N PRO A 51 -8.72 9.94 5.43
CA PRO A 51 -9.31 9.45 6.67
C PRO A 51 -8.91 8.00 7.02
N VAL A 52 -8.80 7.14 6.00
CA VAL A 52 -8.37 5.74 6.13
C VAL A 52 -7.02 5.55 6.82
N GLN A 53 -6.11 6.53 6.71
CA GLN A 53 -4.79 6.44 7.34
C GLN A 53 -4.87 6.41 8.87
N ASN A 54 -5.85 7.09 9.47
CA ASN A 54 -6.08 7.03 10.91
C ASN A 54 -6.51 5.61 11.32
N LEU A 55 -7.45 5.02 10.57
CA LEU A 55 -7.97 3.67 10.82
C LEU A 55 -6.88 2.60 10.66
N VAL A 56 -6.01 2.74 9.67
CA VAL A 56 -4.86 1.84 9.48
C VAL A 56 -3.89 1.93 10.65
N SER A 57 -3.68 3.13 11.20
CA SER A 57 -2.82 3.34 12.37
C SER A 57 -3.38 2.72 13.66
N GLU A 58 -4.69 2.48 13.71
CA GLU A 58 -5.39 1.87 14.84
C GLU A 58 -5.41 0.32 14.79
N ILE A 59 -4.98 -0.28 13.67
CA ILE A 59 -4.83 -1.74 13.58
C ILE A 59 -3.88 -2.19 14.69
N ASN A 60 -4.22 -3.31 15.36
CA ASN A 60 -3.38 -3.93 16.39
C ASN A 60 -2.68 -5.17 15.78
N PRO A 61 -1.43 -5.05 15.25
CA PRO A 61 -0.76 -6.14 14.55
C PRO A 61 -0.58 -7.43 15.36
N PRO A 62 -0.31 -7.39 16.69
CA PRO A 62 -0.30 -8.58 17.53
C PRO A 62 -1.52 -9.50 17.43
N LYS A 63 -2.71 -8.98 17.10
CA LYS A 63 -3.92 -9.81 16.87
C LYS A 63 -3.82 -10.69 15.62
N PHE A 64 -2.87 -10.43 14.73
CA PHE A 64 -2.71 -11.12 13.45
C PHE A 64 -1.29 -11.69 13.32
N PRO A 65 -0.92 -12.72 14.11
CA PRO A 65 0.47 -13.17 14.22
C PRO A 65 1.10 -13.60 12.89
N LYS A 66 0.31 -14.17 11.97
CA LYS A 66 0.78 -14.60 10.65
C LYS A 66 1.16 -13.45 9.70
N THR A 67 0.56 -12.26 9.89
CA THR A 67 0.76 -11.08 9.02
C THR A 67 1.26 -9.86 9.79
N LYS A 68 1.61 -10.04 11.07
CA LYS A 68 2.01 -8.99 12.01
C LYS A 68 3.08 -8.06 11.40
N THR A 69 4.14 -8.63 10.84
CA THR A 69 5.24 -7.86 10.24
C THR A 69 4.76 -6.97 9.10
N PHE A 70 3.93 -7.48 8.19
CA PHE A 70 3.37 -6.68 7.09
C PHE A 70 2.51 -5.53 7.61
N LEU A 71 1.67 -5.78 8.60
CA LEU A 71 0.84 -4.74 9.21
C LEU A 71 1.69 -3.66 9.88
N GLU A 72 2.73 -4.04 10.61
CA GLU A 72 3.68 -3.08 11.21
C GLU A 72 4.39 -2.24 10.16
N ASP A 73 4.85 -2.84 9.07
CA ASP A 73 5.55 -2.12 7.99
C ASP A 73 4.63 -1.19 7.22
N ILE A 74 3.38 -1.59 6.98
CA ILE A 74 2.33 -0.73 6.40
C ILE A 74 2.07 0.45 7.33
N ILE A 75 1.90 0.23 8.64
CA ILE A 75 1.67 1.30 9.63
C ILE A 75 2.85 2.27 9.67
N ARG A 76 4.09 1.78 9.68
CA ARG A 76 5.31 2.61 9.69
C ARG A 76 5.43 3.48 8.44
N ALA A 77 5.05 2.95 7.26
CA ALA A 77 5.10 3.68 5.99
C ALA A 77 3.80 4.45 5.67
N ASN A 78 2.76 4.33 6.49
CA ASN A 78 1.39 4.73 6.19
C ASN A 78 1.24 6.16 5.67
N TYR A 79 1.95 7.11 6.28
CA TYR A 79 1.91 8.54 5.94
C TYR A 79 2.85 8.95 4.80
N GLU A 80 3.66 8.01 4.30
CA GLU A 80 4.54 8.19 3.14
C GLU A 80 3.89 7.68 1.84
N LEU A 81 2.81 6.90 1.98
CA LEU A 81 2.08 6.30 0.89
C LEU A 81 0.99 7.23 0.38
N LYS A 82 0.81 7.23 -0.95
CA LYS A 82 -0.26 7.99 -1.60
C LYS A 82 -1.55 7.17 -1.58
N TRP A 83 -2.32 7.33 -0.50
CA TRP A 83 -3.66 6.76 -0.39
C TRP A 83 -4.63 7.44 -1.36
N ASN A 84 -5.47 6.65 -2.01
CA ASN A 84 -6.49 7.09 -2.95
C ASN A 84 -7.83 6.42 -2.63
N THR A 85 -8.90 7.05 -3.10
CA THR A 85 -10.23 6.47 -3.24
C THR A 85 -10.58 6.53 -4.73
N THR A 86 -11.02 5.41 -5.32
CA THR A 86 -11.41 5.39 -6.74
C THR A 86 -12.80 5.99 -6.97
N TYR A 87 -13.67 5.80 -5.99
CA TYR A 87 -15.09 6.13 -6.09
C TYR A 87 -15.40 7.53 -5.57
N SER A 88 -16.43 8.12 -6.14
CA SER A 88 -17.07 9.34 -5.66
C SER A 88 -18.09 9.05 -4.57
N GLU A 89 -18.42 10.06 -3.77
CA GLU A 89 -19.37 9.93 -2.66
C GLU A 89 -20.75 9.50 -3.14
N ASN A 90 -21.12 9.88 -4.36
CA ASN A 90 -22.38 9.50 -4.98
C ASN A 90 -22.47 8.01 -5.35
N GLU A 91 -21.33 7.34 -5.56
CA GLU A 91 -21.29 5.93 -5.95
C GLU A 91 -21.37 5.00 -4.74
N VAL A 92 -20.70 5.36 -3.64
CA VAL A 92 -20.49 4.45 -2.50
C VAL A 92 -20.92 5.03 -1.15
N GLY A 93 -21.35 6.29 -1.13
CA GLY A 93 -21.74 6.99 0.08
C GLY A 93 -20.55 7.53 0.88
N THR A 94 -20.86 8.47 1.78
CA THR A 94 -19.89 9.17 2.62
C THR A 94 -19.13 8.24 3.55
N ASP A 95 -19.80 7.24 4.10
CA ASP A 95 -19.22 6.31 5.07
C ASP A 95 -18.13 5.44 4.42
N PHE A 96 -18.41 4.94 3.22
CA PHE A 96 -17.45 4.14 2.46
C PHE A 96 -16.17 4.95 2.19
N ILE A 97 -16.28 6.17 1.65
CA ILE A 97 -15.10 7.00 1.35
C ILE A 97 -14.25 7.32 2.58
N LYS A 98 -14.87 7.44 3.77
CA LYS A 98 -14.14 7.71 5.01
C LYS A 98 -13.43 6.47 5.58
N ARG A 99 -13.86 5.26 5.22
CA ARG A 99 -13.38 4.00 5.82
C ARG A 99 -12.75 3.05 4.82
N TYR A 100 -12.63 3.45 3.57
CA TYR A 100 -11.96 2.73 2.49
C TYR A 100 -10.79 3.53 1.93
N GLY A 101 -9.79 2.82 1.45
CA GLY A 101 -8.80 3.39 0.55
C GLY A 101 -7.81 2.35 0.07
N TRP A 102 -6.99 2.73 -0.89
CA TRP A 102 -5.92 1.89 -1.41
C TRP A 102 -4.73 2.73 -1.86
N PHE A 103 -3.57 2.10 -1.97
CA PHE A 103 -2.38 2.71 -2.55
C PHE A 103 -1.65 1.73 -3.47
N ASP A 104 -0.92 2.29 -4.43
CA ASP A 104 0.08 1.55 -5.20
C ASP A 104 1.39 1.48 -4.43
N LEU A 105 1.88 0.27 -4.17
CA LEU A 105 3.24 0.07 -3.67
C LEU A 105 4.23 -0.06 -4.84
N ILE A 106 3.91 -0.95 -5.78
CA ILE A 106 4.70 -1.19 -7.00
C ILE A 106 3.80 -0.98 -8.21
N GLY A 107 4.23 -0.16 -9.17
CA GLY A 107 3.50 0.08 -10.41
C GLY A 107 3.64 1.51 -10.94
N PRO A 108 2.85 1.91 -11.96
CA PRO A 108 2.94 3.22 -12.59
C PRO A 108 2.71 4.41 -11.66
N ASN A 109 1.87 4.28 -10.62
CA ASN A 109 1.56 5.38 -9.70
C ASN A 109 2.10 5.17 -8.27
N GLY A 110 2.76 4.05 -8.00
CA GLY A 110 3.39 3.77 -6.71
C GLY A 110 4.79 4.38 -6.57
N PRO A 111 5.37 4.37 -5.36
CA PRO A 111 6.73 4.82 -5.11
C PRO A 111 7.76 3.96 -5.87
N PHE A 112 7.51 2.68 -6.13
CA PHE A 112 8.41 1.81 -6.89
C PHE A 112 7.86 1.54 -8.29
N TYR A 113 8.65 1.84 -9.33
CA TYR A 113 8.23 1.61 -10.71
C TYR A 113 8.51 0.17 -11.15
N MET A 114 7.50 -0.47 -11.77
CA MET A 114 7.68 -1.69 -12.55
C MET A 114 6.67 -1.68 -13.70
N ARG A 115 7.09 -2.15 -14.88
CA ARG A 115 6.19 -2.39 -16.02
C ARG A 115 5.72 -3.85 -15.99
N GLY A 116 4.45 -4.08 -16.29
CA GLY A 116 3.88 -5.44 -16.40
C GLY A 116 3.31 -6.02 -15.10
N THR A 117 3.69 -5.50 -13.94
CA THR A 117 3.16 -5.93 -12.63
C THR A 117 2.80 -4.71 -11.79
N ARG A 118 1.66 -4.79 -11.10
CA ARG A 118 1.17 -3.78 -10.17
C ARG A 118 0.79 -4.45 -8.85
N ILE A 119 1.33 -3.97 -7.74
CA ILE A 119 0.98 -4.41 -6.38
C ILE A 119 0.29 -3.27 -5.67
N MET A 120 -0.98 -3.51 -5.33
CA MET A 120 -1.84 -2.59 -4.58
C MET A 120 -2.14 -3.17 -3.22
N ILE A 121 -2.30 -2.30 -2.23
CA ILE A 121 -2.82 -2.65 -0.91
C ILE A 121 -4.06 -1.81 -0.68
N GLY A 122 -5.17 -2.48 -0.36
CA GLY A 122 -6.45 -1.86 -0.04
C GLY A 122 -6.85 -2.15 1.41
N TYR A 123 -7.54 -1.19 2.01
CA TYR A 123 -8.16 -1.33 3.33
C TYR A 123 -9.65 -1.04 3.20
N TRP A 124 -10.46 -1.86 3.85
CA TRP A 124 -11.88 -1.65 4.05
C TRP A 124 -12.16 -1.75 5.55
N GLY A 125 -12.79 -0.72 6.11
CA GLY A 125 -13.30 -0.76 7.47
C GLY A 125 -14.41 -1.83 7.62
N ALA A 126 -14.70 -2.20 8.86
CA ALA A 126 -15.71 -3.22 9.16
C ALA A 126 -17.07 -2.89 8.54
N ASN A 127 -17.77 -3.90 8.04
CA ASN A 127 -19.13 -3.80 7.50
C ASN A 127 -19.26 -2.83 6.30
N LEU A 128 -18.23 -2.70 5.46
CA LEU A 128 -18.36 -2.10 4.13
C LEU A 128 -18.71 -3.18 3.10
N GLU A 129 -19.63 -2.86 2.18
CA GLU A 129 -19.94 -3.68 1.03
C GLU A 129 -19.26 -3.09 -0.20
N TYR A 130 -18.42 -3.89 -0.87
CA TYR A 130 -17.63 -3.48 -2.03
C TYR A 130 -17.99 -4.27 -3.28
#